data_AF-A0A382DCE7-F1
#
_entry.id   AF-A0A382DCE7-F1
#
_cell.length_a   1.000
_cell.length_b   1.000
_cell.length_c   1.000
_cell.angle_alpha   90.00
_cell.angle_beta   90.00
_cell.angle_gamma   90.00
#
_symmetry.space_group_name_H-M   'P 1'
#
loop_
_entity.id
_entity.type
_entity.pdbx_description
1 polymer ?
#
loop_
_entity_poly.entity_id
_entity_poly.type
_entity_poly.pdbx_seq_one_letter_code
_entity_poly.pdbx_strand_id
1 'polypeptide(L)'
;MGKLFANPKILIILLIFVASLLLSVLGGALGASFGLGFLGGPVPFISVPAERVFSENIFGYHLLNSTIMFWFSGILLTLFAWISTRKMGDVPGRMQNLLEVIIEFFSNLADSVAGGGKKSGRIFLPVVTIIFLIVLFTNWVGILPGVGSIGRIETIDEWIHHHVEKEQSDLSKKYPNTEEENLHDLAVLHFLLEEHSETFVVFEKKYVNYVPLGSGESNRVPLEGVVDYDKKSVGD
;
A
#
# COMPACT_ATOMS: atom_id res chain seq x y z
N MET A 1 -17.70 -15.41 -34.36
CA MET A 1 -17.88 -14.20 -33.54
C MET A 1 -19.31 -13.61 -33.62
N GLY A 2 -20.39 -14.41 -33.66
CA GLY A 2 -21.68 -13.92 -34.18
C GLY A 2 -22.95 -14.09 -33.33
N LYS A 3 -22.86 -14.30 -32.00
CA LYS A 3 -24.06 -14.39 -31.14
C LYS A 3 -24.02 -13.60 -29.83
N LEU A 4 -22.84 -13.11 -29.41
CA LEU A 4 -22.70 -12.33 -28.19
C LEU A 4 -23.14 -10.87 -28.37
N PHE A 5 -22.86 -10.27 -29.54
CA PHE A 5 -23.21 -8.90 -29.88
C PHE A 5 -24.64 -8.73 -30.45
N ALA A 6 -25.34 -9.83 -30.73
CA ALA A 6 -26.71 -9.79 -31.27
C ALA A 6 -27.78 -9.61 -30.17
N ASN A 7 -27.42 -9.79 -28.89
CA ASN A 7 -28.36 -9.65 -27.78
C ASN A 7 -28.27 -8.23 -27.19
N PRO A 8 -29.34 -7.41 -27.32
CA PRO A 8 -29.31 -6.02 -26.89
C PRO A 8 -29.04 -5.87 -25.39
N LYS A 9 -29.44 -6.85 -24.56
CA LYS A 9 -29.18 -6.83 -23.11
C LYS A 9 -27.71 -7.02 -22.78
N ILE A 10 -27.03 -7.93 -23.48
CA ILE A 10 -25.61 -8.20 -23.29
C ILE A 10 -24.78 -7.02 -23.79
N LEU A 11 -25.19 -6.40 -24.90
CA LEU A 11 -24.56 -5.20 -25.43
C LEU A 11 -24.62 -4.04 -24.43
N ILE A 12 -25.79 -3.80 -23.83
CA ILE A 12 -25.98 -2.74 -22.82
C ILE A 12 -25.10 -2.99 -21.59
N ILE A 13 -25.08 -4.23 -21.07
CA ILE A 13 -24.25 -4.59 -19.91
C ILE A 13 -22.76 -4.38 -20.23
N LEU A 14 -22.31 -4.81 -21.41
CA LEU A 14 -20.93 -4.63 -21.85
C LEU A 14 -20.57 -3.14 -21.98
N LEU A 15 -21.49 -2.33 -22.50
CA LEU A 15 -21.29 -0.90 -22.69
C LEU A 15 -21.21 -0.15 -21.36
N ILE A 16 -22.07 -0.50 -20.40
CA ILE A 16 -22.01 0.03 -19.02
C ILE A 16 -20.68 -0.37 -18.35
N PHE A 17 -20.25 -1.62 -18.50
CA PHE A 17 -18.99 -2.10 -17.93
C PHE A 17 -17.77 -1.38 -18.53
N VAL A 18 -17.75 -1.20 -19.85
CA VAL A 18 -16.67 -0.45 -20.53
C VAL A 18 -16.70 1.02 -20.12
N ALA A 19 -17.88 1.64 -20.02
CA ALA A 19 -18.03 3.01 -19.58
C ALA A 19 -17.55 3.19 -18.12
N SER A 20 -17.90 2.27 -17.22
CA SER A 20 -17.43 2.33 -15.82
C SER A 20 -15.92 2.12 -15.72
N LEU A 21 -15.35 1.23 -16.54
CA LEU A 21 -13.92 0.98 -16.59
C LEU A 21 -13.16 2.22 -17.11
N LEU A 22 -13.67 2.86 -18.17
CA LEU A 22 -13.11 4.11 -18.69
C LEU A 22 -13.24 5.25 -17.67
N LEU A 23 -14.38 5.38 -17.00
CA LEU A 23 -14.61 6.40 -15.98
C LEU A 23 -13.68 6.18 -14.76
N SER A 24 -13.45 4.93 -14.37
CA SER A 24 -12.54 4.57 -13.29
C SER A 24 -11.07 4.84 -13.65
N VAL A 25 -10.65 4.51 -14.87
CA VAL A 25 -9.26 4.74 -15.32
C VAL A 25 -8.99 6.23 -15.53
N LEU A 26 -9.90 6.95 -16.18
CA LEU A 26 -9.77 8.39 -16.45
C LEU A 26 -10.02 9.24 -15.20
N GLY A 27 -10.94 8.83 -14.32
CA GLY A 27 -11.21 9.52 -13.06
C GLY A 27 -10.20 9.20 -11.96
N GLY A 28 -9.53 8.05 -12.02
CA GLY A 28 -8.57 7.60 -11.00
C GLY A 28 -7.14 8.13 -11.19
N ALA A 29 -6.18 7.46 -10.55
CA ALA A 29 -4.78 7.89 -10.53
C ALA A 29 -4.12 8.00 -11.91
N LEU A 30 -4.51 7.15 -12.86
CA LEU A 30 -3.98 7.19 -14.23
C LEU A 30 -4.42 8.46 -14.96
N GLY A 31 -5.73 8.78 -14.95
CA GLY A 31 -6.21 10.01 -15.56
C GLY A 31 -5.86 11.29 -14.79
N ALA A 32 -5.53 11.20 -13.50
CA ALA A 32 -4.92 12.32 -12.76
C ALA A 32 -3.63 12.82 -13.42
N SER A 33 -2.82 11.92 -14.01
CA SER A 33 -1.61 12.27 -14.77
C SER A 33 -1.90 13.09 -16.04
N PHE A 34 -3.16 13.10 -16.50
CA PHE A 34 -3.65 13.84 -17.66
C PHE A 34 -4.67 14.94 -17.28
N GLY A 35 -4.82 15.26 -15.99
CA GLY A 35 -5.74 16.30 -15.50
C GLY A 35 -7.21 15.89 -15.37
N LEU A 36 -7.54 14.60 -15.46
CA LEU A 36 -8.91 14.07 -15.40
C LEU A 36 -9.23 13.33 -14.08
N GLY A 37 -8.35 13.41 -13.07
CA GLY A 37 -8.38 12.65 -11.82
C GLY A 37 -9.46 13.05 -10.79
N PHE A 38 -10.69 13.33 -11.21
CA PHE A 38 -11.78 13.81 -10.33
C PHE A 38 -12.29 12.77 -9.32
N LEU A 39 -11.88 11.50 -9.45
CA LEU A 39 -12.11 10.43 -8.46
C LEU A 39 -10.83 10.11 -7.66
N GLY A 40 -9.68 10.71 -8.02
CA GLY A 40 -8.42 10.52 -7.34
C GLY A 40 -8.36 11.34 -6.05
N GLY A 41 -8.14 10.67 -4.92
CA GLY A 41 -7.76 11.34 -3.69
C GLY A 41 -6.35 11.94 -3.80
N PRO A 42 -5.97 12.87 -2.90
CA PRO A 42 -4.61 13.38 -2.82
C PRO A 42 -3.64 12.19 -2.73
N VAL A 43 -2.76 12.03 -3.71
CA VAL A 43 -1.74 10.97 -3.70
C VAL A 43 -0.70 11.36 -2.64
N PRO A 44 -0.69 10.70 -1.47
CA PRO A 44 0.30 11.02 -0.46
C PRO A 44 1.61 10.44 -0.96
N PHE A 45 2.55 11.29 -1.38
CA PHE A 45 3.93 10.84 -1.51
C PHE A 45 4.52 10.76 -0.10
N ILE A 46 4.16 9.70 0.62
CA ILE A 46 4.72 9.39 1.93
C ILE A 46 5.64 8.20 1.70
N SER A 47 6.92 8.47 1.50
CA SER A 47 7.97 7.44 1.56
C SER A 47 8.31 7.15 3.02
N VAL A 48 7.31 6.73 3.81
CA VAL A 48 7.55 6.19 5.15
C VAL A 48 8.01 4.73 5.02
N PRO A 49 9.00 4.30 5.81
CA PRO A 49 9.36 2.90 5.90
C PRO A 49 8.11 2.08 6.22
N ALA A 50 8.01 0.88 5.64
CA ALA A 50 6.81 0.07 5.78
C ALA A 50 6.48 -0.16 7.26
N GLU A 51 5.24 0.17 7.62
CA GLU A 51 4.79 0.14 9.01
C GLU A 51 4.76 -1.30 9.53
N ARG A 52 5.16 -1.46 10.80
CA ARG A 52 5.08 -2.74 11.50
C ARG A 52 3.62 -3.01 11.86
N VAL A 53 3.14 -4.20 11.55
CA VAL A 53 1.75 -4.60 11.85
C VAL A 53 1.59 -4.96 13.32
N PHE A 54 2.67 -5.46 13.95
CA PHE A 54 2.73 -5.78 15.36
C PHE A 54 3.94 -5.09 15.98
N SER A 55 3.76 -4.52 17.18
CA SER A 55 4.83 -3.88 17.95
C SER A 55 5.84 -4.92 18.47
N GLU A 56 5.38 -6.15 18.71
CA GLU A 56 6.21 -7.26 19.15
C GLU A 56 6.74 -8.09 17.97
N ASN A 57 7.94 -8.63 18.15
CA ASN A 57 8.59 -9.48 17.16
C ASN A 57 7.94 -10.85 17.11
N ILE A 58 7.33 -11.19 15.98
CA ILE A 58 6.78 -12.52 15.73
C ILE A 58 7.91 -13.43 15.26
N PHE A 59 8.29 -14.41 16.07
CA PHE A 59 9.39 -15.36 15.77
C PHE A 59 10.72 -14.67 15.40
N GLY A 60 10.99 -13.49 15.96
CA GLY A 60 12.21 -12.71 15.67
C GLY A 60 12.19 -11.94 14.34
N TYR A 61 11.04 -11.89 13.65
CA TYR A 61 10.86 -11.13 12.41
C TYR A 61 9.87 -9.97 12.62
N HIS A 62 10.21 -8.80 12.08
CA HIS A 62 9.32 -7.64 12.05
C HIS A 62 8.33 -7.80 10.90
N LEU A 63 7.07 -8.12 11.18
CA LEU A 63 6.06 -8.25 10.14
C LEU A 63 5.63 -6.88 9.63
N LEU A 64 6.04 -6.54 8.40
CA LEU A 64 5.69 -5.28 7.75
C LEU A 64 4.38 -5.40 6.96
N ASN A 65 3.62 -4.31 6.86
CA ASN A 65 2.41 -4.25 6.03
C ASN A 65 2.71 -4.62 4.57
N SER A 66 3.85 -4.17 4.03
CA SER A 66 4.31 -4.50 2.68
C SER A 66 4.51 -6.01 2.48
N THR A 67 4.99 -6.74 3.49
CA THR A 67 5.16 -8.20 3.45
C THR A 67 3.80 -8.90 3.37
N ILE A 68 2.80 -8.44 4.13
CA ILE A 68 1.44 -8.98 4.08
C ILE A 68 0.81 -8.75 2.71
N MET A 69 0.93 -7.54 2.17
CA MET A 69 0.41 -7.20 0.83
C MET A 69 1.08 -8.02 -0.28
N PHE A 70 2.38 -8.28 -0.15
CA PHE A 70 3.11 -9.16 -1.06
C PHE A 70 2.59 -10.60 -1.00
N TRP A 71 2.38 -11.16 0.19
CA TRP A 71 1.80 -12.50 0.36
C TRP A 71 0.38 -12.59 -0.17
N PHE A 72 -0.46 -11.59 0.10
CA PHE A 72 -1.81 -11.50 -0.42
C PHE A 72 -1.82 -11.52 -1.96
N SER A 73 -0.96 -10.72 -2.59
CA SER A 73 -0.80 -10.69 -4.05
C SER A 73 -0.32 -12.04 -4.59
N GLY A 74 0.61 -12.70 -3.89
CA GLY A 74 1.10 -14.04 -4.23
C GLY A 74 0.00 -15.12 -4.14
N ILE A 75 -0.84 -15.08 -3.12
CA ILE A 75 -2.01 -15.97 -2.98
C ILE A 75 -2.98 -15.75 -4.14
N LEU A 76 -3.28 -14.49 -4.47
CA LEU A 76 -4.20 -14.17 -5.56
C LEU A 76 -3.68 -14.66 -6.92
N LEU A 77 -2.39 -14.45 -7.19
CA LEU A 77 -1.73 -14.97 -8.40
C LEU A 77 -1.75 -16.50 -8.44
N THR A 78 -1.49 -17.16 -7.31
CA THR A 78 -1.52 -18.63 -7.19
C THR A 78 -2.93 -19.16 -7.45
N LEU A 79 -3.96 -18.53 -6.87
CA LEU A 79 -5.36 -18.89 -7.12
C LEU A 79 -5.75 -18.68 -8.58
N PHE A 80 -5.32 -17.58 -9.20
CA PHE A 80 -5.54 -17.32 -10.62
C PHE A 80 -4.92 -18.42 -11.51
N ALA A 81 -3.66 -18.76 -11.25
CA ALA A 81 -2.96 -19.83 -11.97
C ALA A 81 -3.64 -21.19 -11.75
N TRP A 82 -4.02 -21.51 -10.52
CA TRP A 82 -4.70 -22.76 -10.18
C TRP A 82 -6.08 -22.87 -10.85
N ILE A 83 -6.91 -21.82 -10.80
CA ILE A 83 -8.22 -21.80 -11.45
C ILE A 83 -8.09 -21.94 -12.98
N SER A 84 -7.05 -21.37 -13.57
CA SER A 84 -6.79 -21.44 -15.01
C SER A 84 -6.28 -22.81 -15.47
N THR A 85 -5.60 -23.56 -14.60
CA THR A 85 -4.96 -24.85 -14.93
C THR A 85 -5.73 -26.08 -14.42
N ARG A 86 -6.62 -25.94 -13.42
CA ARG A 86 -7.32 -27.08 -12.77
C ARG A 86 -8.23 -27.91 -13.68
N LYS A 87 -8.65 -27.38 -14.83
CA LYS A 87 -9.55 -28.04 -15.80
C LYS A 87 -9.04 -27.87 -17.23
N MET A 88 -7.77 -28.19 -17.46
CA MET A 88 -7.18 -28.18 -18.79
C MET A 88 -7.79 -29.27 -19.67
N GLY A 89 -8.14 -28.90 -20.90
CA GLY A 89 -8.57 -29.82 -21.95
C GLY A 89 -8.04 -29.37 -23.31
N ASP A 90 -8.14 -30.26 -24.30
CA ASP A 90 -7.65 -30.00 -25.66
C ASP A 90 -8.37 -28.82 -26.33
N VAL A 91 -9.63 -28.61 -25.99
CA VAL A 91 -10.37 -27.39 -26.38
C VAL A 91 -10.28 -26.40 -25.22
N PRO A 92 -9.50 -25.30 -25.37
CA PRO A 92 -9.21 -24.41 -24.26
C PRO A 92 -10.46 -23.69 -23.78
N GLY A 93 -10.69 -23.71 -22.47
CA GLY A 93 -11.69 -22.87 -21.81
C GLY A 93 -11.27 -21.39 -21.79
N ARG A 94 -12.17 -20.50 -21.39
CA ARG A 94 -11.90 -19.04 -21.36
C ARG A 94 -10.66 -18.65 -20.54
N MET A 95 -10.51 -19.20 -19.33
CA MET A 95 -9.40 -18.87 -18.43
C MET A 95 -8.08 -19.52 -18.89
N GLN A 96 -8.14 -20.74 -19.42
CA GLN A 96 -7.00 -21.41 -20.04
C GLN A 96 -6.48 -20.60 -21.24
N ASN A 97 -7.37 -20.15 -22.13
CA ASN A 97 -7.00 -19.32 -23.28
C ASN A 97 -6.31 -18.02 -22.87
N LEU A 98 -6.76 -17.36 -21.79
CA LEU A 98 -6.10 -16.16 -21.27
C LEU A 98 -4.67 -16.48 -20.78
N LEU A 99 -4.50 -17.56 -20.02
CA LEU A 99 -3.20 -17.98 -19.51
C LEU A 99 -2.26 -18.40 -20.66
N GLU A 100 -2.77 -19.12 -21.66
CA GLU A 100 -2.02 -19.53 -22.84
C GLU A 100 -1.50 -18.33 -23.63
N VAL A 101 -2.33 -17.31 -23.87
CA VAL A 101 -1.90 -16.07 -24.53
C VAL A 101 -0.78 -15.37 -23.74
N ILE A 102 -0.87 -15.34 -22.41
CA ILE A 102 0.18 -14.76 -21.55
C ILE A 102 1.48 -15.55 -21.69
N ILE A 103 1.43 -16.89 -21.58
CA ILE A 103 2.62 -17.74 -21.68
C ILE A 103 3.23 -17.69 -23.09
N GLU A 104 2.41 -17.66 -24.13
CA GLU A 104 2.84 -17.52 -25.51
C GLU A 104 3.54 -16.16 -25.75
N PHE A 105 2.97 -15.08 -25.21
CA PHE A 105 3.62 -13.76 -25.23
C PHE A 105 5.02 -13.79 -24.61
N PHE A 106 5.16 -14.38 -23.42
CA PHE A 106 6.48 -14.51 -22.78
C PHE A 106 7.42 -15.47 -23.51
N SER A 107 6.90 -16.54 -24.13
CA SER A 107 7.70 -17.43 -24.96
C SER A 107 8.27 -16.72 -26.17
N ASN A 108 7.46 -15.93 -26.87
CA ASN A 108 7.89 -15.16 -28.02
C ASN A 108 8.88 -14.06 -27.63
N LEU A 109 8.63 -13.39 -26.50
CA LEU A 109 9.56 -12.40 -25.94
C LEU A 109 10.90 -13.03 -25.57
N ALA A 110 10.90 -14.18 -24.90
CA ALA A 110 12.11 -14.88 -24.51
C ALA A 110 12.93 -15.34 -25.73
N ASP A 111 12.27 -15.90 -26.75
CA ASP A 111 12.94 -16.30 -27.99
C ASP A 111 13.46 -15.09 -28.79
N SER A 112 12.75 -13.95 -28.78
CA SER A 112 13.18 -12.70 -29.41
C SER A 112 14.44 -12.11 -28.75
N VAL A 113 14.53 -12.15 -27.41
CA VAL A 113 15.67 -11.60 -26.67
C VAL A 113 16.89 -12.53 -26.73
N ALA A 114 16.66 -13.85 -26.74
CA ALA A 114 17.72 -14.86 -26.78
C ALA A 114 18.33 -15.10 -28.18
N GLY A 115 18.15 -14.17 -29.13
CA GLY A 115 18.76 -14.23 -30.46
C GLY A 115 18.03 -15.12 -31.47
N GLY A 116 16.73 -15.36 -31.30
CA GLY A 116 15.86 -15.97 -32.33
C GLY A 116 16.00 -17.47 -32.54
N GLY A 117 16.88 -18.15 -31.82
CA GLY A 117 16.94 -19.62 -31.80
C GLY A 117 15.71 -20.20 -31.11
N LYS A 118 14.93 -21.05 -31.82
CA LYS A 118 13.78 -21.76 -31.24
C LYS A 118 14.20 -22.45 -29.94
N LYS A 119 13.56 -22.08 -28.81
CA LYS A 119 13.75 -22.65 -27.47
C LYS A 119 14.98 -22.18 -26.69
N SER A 120 15.81 -21.27 -27.21
CA SER A 120 17.00 -20.79 -26.47
C SER A 120 16.65 -20.02 -25.18
N GLY A 121 15.50 -19.34 -25.14
CA GLY A 121 15.06 -18.54 -23.99
C GLY A 121 14.19 -19.28 -22.96
N ARG A 122 13.81 -20.55 -23.21
CA ARG A 122 12.80 -21.25 -22.39
C ARG A 122 13.21 -21.52 -20.95
N ILE A 123 14.51 -21.58 -20.66
CA ILE A 123 15.02 -21.76 -19.30
C ILE A 123 14.67 -20.55 -18.42
N PHE A 124 14.66 -19.35 -18.98
CA PHE A 124 14.35 -18.11 -18.25
C PHE A 124 12.87 -17.77 -18.22
N LEU A 125 12.07 -18.38 -19.10
CA LEU A 125 10.65 -18.11 -19.24
C LEU A 125 9.89 -18.17 -17.90
N PRO A 126 10.05 -19.20 -17.04
CA PRO A 126 9.33 -19.25 -15.76
C PRO A 126 9.69 -18.08 -14.84
N VAL A 127 10.97 -17.72 -14.77
CA VAL A 127 11.49 -16.65 -13.89
C VAL A 127 11.01 -15.29 -14.36
N VAL A 128 11.13 -15.00 -15.66
CA VAL A 128 10.67 -13.73 -16.24
C VAL A 128 9.17 -13.58 -16.09
N THR A 129 8.42 -14.65 -16.39
CA THR A 129 6.96 -14.66 -16.29
C THR A 129 6.51 -14.44 -14.84
N ILE A 130 7.10 -15.14 -13.86
CA ILE A 130 6.67 -14.98 -12.45
C ILE A 130 7.02 -13.61 -11.89
N ILE A 131 8.20 -13.07 -12.19
CA ILE A 131 8.60 -11.72 -11.76
C ILE A 131 7.64 -10.69 -12.35
N PHE A 132 7.33 -10.81 -13.63
CA PHE A 132 6.38 -9.90 -14.26
C PHE A 132 4.98 -10.01 -13.65
N LEU A 133 4.46 -11.23 -13.51
CA LEU A 133 3.11 -11.44 -12.99
C LEU A 133 2.98 -11.00 -11.53
N ILE A 134 3.98 -11.24 -10.69
CA ILE A 134 3.92 -10.79 -9.29
C ILE A 134 3.98 -9.26 -9.20
N VAL A 135 4.81 -8.60 -10.00
CA VAL A 135 4.87 -7.13 -10.06
C VAL A 135 3.55 -6.56 -10.58
N LEU A 136 2.96 -7.17 -11.62
CA LEU A 136 1.66 -6.75 -12.14
C LEU A 136 0.55 -6.87 -11.08
N PHE A 137 0.47 -8.01 -10.39
CA PHE A 137 -0.55 -8.26 -9.36
C PHE A 137 -0.38 -7.35 -8.15
N THR A 138 0.86 -7.17 -7.66
CA THR A 138 1.14 -6.27 -6.53
C THR A 138 0.76 -4.83 -6.85
N ASN A 139 1.09 -4.36 -8.06
CA ASN A 139 0.69 -3.02 -8.52
C ASN A 139 -0.84 -2.89 -8.63
N TRP A 140 -1.54 -3.92 -9.13
CA TRP A 140 -3.00 -3.90 -9.20
C TRP A 140 -3.67 -3.91 -7.84
N VAL A 141 -3.15 -4.70 -6.89
CA VAL A 141 -3.60 -4.69 -5.50
C VAL A 141 -3.40 -3.31 -4.88
N GLY A 142 -2.28 -2.64 -5.17
CA GLY A 142 -2.01 -1.28 -4.69
C GLY A 142 -3.04 -0.22 -5.09
N ILE A 143 -3.80 -0.45 -6.17
CA ILE A 143 -4.84 0.47 -6.68
C ILE A 143 -6.22 0.14 -6.08
N LEU A 144 -6.37 -1.00 -5.39
CA LEU A 144 -7.67 -1.40 -4.84
C LEU A 144 -8.17 -0.39 -3.80
N PRO A 145 -9.45 0.01 -3.86
CA PRO A 145 -10.03 0.91 -2.87
C PRO A 145 -9.92 0.27 -1.48
N GLY A 146 -9.34 1.01 -0.53
CA GLY A 146 -9.05 0.54 0.82
C GLY A 146 -7.57 0.28 1.09
N VAL A 147 -6.75 0.05 0.06
CA VAL A 147 -5.28 -0.03 0.22
C VAL A 147 -4.74 1.38 0.44
N GLY A 148 -4.05 1.59 1.58
CA GLY A 148 -3.58 2.90 2.01
C GLY A 148 -4.62 3.78 2.72
N SER A 149 -5.90 3.40 2.71
CA SER A 149 -6.97 4.10 3.45
C SER A 149 -7.35 3.41 4.76
N ILE A 150 -7.04 2.12 4.89
CA ILE A 150 -7.25 1.34 6.10
C ILE A 150 -5.89 1.22 6.80
N GLY A 151 -5.77 1.88 7.95
CA GLY A 151 -4.55 1.92 8.77
C GLY A 151 -4.88 1.99 10.26
N ARG A 152 -3.88 1.73 11.10
CA ARG A 152 -4.00 1.88 12.55
C ARG A 152 -3.82 3.37 12.88
N ILE A 153 -4.66 3.88 13.76
CA ILE A 153 -4.47 5.21 14.32
C ILE A 153 -3.49 5.06 15.49
N GLU A 154 -2.35 5.73 15.40
CA GLU A 154 -1.41 5.86 16.51
C GLU A 154 -1.94 6.92 17.50
N THR A 155 -1.88 6.62 18.80
CA THR A 155 -2.22 7.60 19.84
C THR A 155 -1.07 8.56 20.05
N ILE A 156 -1.35 9.80 20.48
CA ILE A 156 -0.33 10.82 20.74
C ILE A 156 0.73 10.31 21.73
N ASP A 157 0.32 9.62 22.79
CA ASP A 157 1.24 9.02 23.77
C ASP A 157 2.21 8.01 23.12
N GLU A 158 1.73 7.23 22.16
CA GLU A 158 2.52 6.21 21.46
C GLU A 158 3.50 6.87 20.48
N TRP A 159 3.06 7.92 19.79
CA TRP A 159 3.89 8.73 18.92
C TRP A 159 5.01 9.45 19.68
N ILE A 160 4.71 10.05 20.85
CA ILE A 160 5.68 10.66 21.76
C ILE A 160 6.71 9.62 22.21
N HIS A 161 6.27 8.44 22.67
CA HIS A 161 7.19 7.38 23.11
C HIS A 161 8.18 6.96 22.02
N HIS A 162 7.75 6.83 20.76
CA HIS A 162 8.63 6.45 19.65
C HIS A 162 9.70 7.50 19.29
N HIS A 163 9.40 8.79 19.48
CA HIS A 163 10.34 9.86 19.16
C HIS A 163 11.25 10.19 20.34
N VAL A 164 10.71 10.13 21.56
CA VAL A 164 11.45 10.36 22.80
C VAL A 164 12.54 9.32 23.02
N GLU A 165 12.37 8.06 22.61
CA GLU A 165 13.44 7.05 22.73
C GLU A 165 14.71 7.44 21.94
N LYS A 166 14.56 8.01 20.74
CA LYS A 166 15.71 8.51 19.95
C LYS A 166 16.36 9.69 20.66
N GLU A 167 15.55 10.65 21.08
CA GLU A 167 15.97 11.86 21.79
C GLU A 167 16.73 11.50 23.07
N GLN A 168 16.20 10.57 23.87
CA GLN A 168 16.79 10.05 25.10
C GLN A 168 18.11 9.33 24.83
N SER A 169 18.22 8.60 23.72
CA SER A 169 19.47 7.95 23.32
C SER A 169 20.57 8.96 22.97
N ASP A 170 20.21 10.11 22.40
CA ASP A 170 21.16 11.16 22.05
C ASP A 170 21.51 12.05 23.25
N LEU A 171 20.54 12.30 24.14
CA LEU A 171 20.74 13.00 25.40
C LEU A 171 21.59 12.17 26.39
N SER A 172 21.42 10.84 26.44
CA SER A 172 22.25 9.97 27.30
C SER A 172 23.74 10.03 26.94
N LYS A 173 24.07 10.18 25.65
CA LYS A 173 25.46 10.36 25.18
C LYS A 173 26.02 11.73 25.59
N LYS A 174 25.17 12.75 25.64
CA LYS A 174 25.54 14.14 25.93
C LYS A 174 25.65 14.42 27.44
N TYR A 175 24.82 13.75 28.25
CA TYR A 175 24.75 13.89 29.70
C TYR A 175 24.80 12.52 30.40
N PRO A 176 25.99 11.88 30.48
CA PRO A 176 26.14 10.51 30.96
C PRO A 176 25.93 10.32 32.48
N ASN A 177 25.83 11.40 33.26
CA ASN A 177 25.72 11.37 34.73
C ASN A 177 24.31 11.71 35.24
N THR A 178 23.31 11.79 34.36
CA THR A 178 21.92 12.13 34.72
C THR A 178 21.13 10.85 34.99
N GLU A 179 20.29 10.85 36.02
CA GLU A 179 19.36 9.74 36.29
C GLU A 179 18.40 9.52 35.10
N GLU A 180 18.08 8.26 34.80
CA GLU A 180 17.28 7.89 33.61
C GLU A 180 15.88 8.53 33.59
N GLU A 181 15.25 8.71 34.75
CA GLU A 181 13.94 9.36 34.89
C GLU A 181 13.99 10.83 34.49
N ASN A 182 14.96 11.58 35.02
CA ASN A 182 15.17 12.99 34.66
C ASN A 182 15.59 13.15 33.19
N LEU A 183 16.27 12.16 32.61
CA LEU A 183 16.65 12.16 31.20
C LEU A 183 15.44 11.95 30.29
N HIS A 184 14.51 11.08 30.69
CA HIS A 184 13.27 10.85 29.98
C HIS A 184 12.39 12.10 29.97
N ASP A 185 12.19 12.73 31.13
CA ASP A 185 11.39 13.95 31.24
C ASP A 185 11.98 15.09 30.41
N LEU A 186 13.30 15.25 30.43
CA LEU A 186 14.00 16.26 29.62
C LEU A 186 13.89 15.97 28.12
N ALA A 187 13.92 14.70 27.72
CA ALA A 187 13.74 14.27 26.33
C ALA A 187 12.30 14.56 25.84
N VAL A 188 11.28 14.24 26.65
CA VAL A 188 9.88 14.59 26.37
C VAL A 188 9.73 16.10 26.19
N LEU A 189 10.31 16.88 27.10
CA LEU A 189 10.17 18.33 27.10
C LEU A 189 10.88 18.97 25.90
N HIS A 190 12.10 18.52 25.59
CA HIS A 190 12.85 18.97 24.42
C HIS A 190 12.07 18.69 23.13
N PHE A 191 11.55 17.46 23.00
CA PHE A 191 10.75 17.05 21.85
C PHE A 191 9.46 17.88 21.70
N LEU A 192 8.69 18.06 22.78
CA LEU A 192 7.47 18.87 22.76
C LEU A 192 7.74 20.36 22.44
N LEU A 193 8.90 20.89 22.82
CA LEU A 193 9.31 22.26 22.48
C LEU A 193 9.78 22.39 21.03
N GLU A 194 10.44 21.38 20.48
CA GLU A 194 10.97 21.41 19.11
C GLU A 194 9.86 21.15 18.08
N GLU A 195 9.03 20.13 18.30
CA GLU A 195 7.96 19.72 17.37
C GLU A 195 6.58 20.34 17.67
N HIS A 196 6.49 21.35 18.53
CA HIS A 196 5.23 22.00 18.91
C HIS A 196 4.35 22.48 17.74
N SER A 197 4.96 22.86 16.61
CA SER A 197 4.25 23.34 15.42
C SER A 197 3.85 22.24 14.44
N GLU A 198 4.25 20.99 14.67
CA GLU A 198 3.84 19.86 13.83
C GLU A 198 2.32 19.67 13.91
N THR A 199 1.71 19.47 12.73
CA THR A 199 0.26 19.43 12.59
C THR A 199 -0.22 18.00 12.33
N PHE A 200 -1.17 17.52 13.14
CA PHE A 200 -1.67 16.15 13.08
C PHE A 200 -3.11 16.10 12.59
N VAL A 201 -3.46 15.00 11.92
CA VAL A 201 -4.85 14.67 11.60
C VAL A 201 -5.47 13.99 12.81
N VAL A 202 -6.41 14.67 13.47
CA VAL A 202 -7.06 14.14 14.68
C VAL A 202 -8.36 13.45 14.27
N PHE A 203 -8.51 12.19 14.69
CA PHE A 203 -9.74 11.43 14.51
C PHE A 203 -10.48 11.30 15.83
N GLU A 204 -11.78 11.62 15.83
CA GLU A 204 -12.63 11.39 16.99
C GLU A 204 -12.78 9.87 17.22
N LYS A 205 -12.33 9.39 18.39
CA LYS A 205 -12.29 7.96 18.70
C LYS A 205 -13.69 7.35 18.67
N LYS A 206 -13.98 6.56 17.64
CA LYS A 206 -15.27 5.87 17.49
C LYS A 206 -15.08 4.36 17.59
N TYR A 207 -15.14 3.83 18.81
CA TYR A 207 -15.14 2.39 19.19
C TYR A 207 -13.99 1.50 18.69
N VAL A 208 -13.21 1.88 17.66
CA VAL A 208 -12.17 1.05 17.04
C VAL A 208 -10.98 1.93 16.58
N ASN A 209 -9.75 1.47 16.76
CA ASN A 209 -8.51 2.16 16.36
C ASN A 209 -8.23 2.04 14.84
N TYR A 210 -9.26 2.16 14.00
CA TYR A 210 -9.13 2.11 12.53
C TYR A 210 -9.70 3.36 11.90
N VAL A 211 -9.05 3.84 10.84
CA VAL A 211 -9.56 4.93 10.01
C VAL A 211 -10.73 4.43 9.17
N PRO A 212 -11.94 5.03 9.26
CA PRO A 212 -13.06 4.65 8.43
C PRO A 212 -12.86 5.10 6.97
N LEU A 213 -13.30 4.27 6.02
CA LEU A 213 -13.23 4.55 4.58
C LEU A 213 -13.90 5.89 4.26
N GLY A 214 -13.18 6.80 3.60
CA GLY A 214 -13.73 8.07 3.10
C GLY A 214 -13.75 9.23 4.10
N SER A 215 -13.31 9.04 5.35
CA SER A 215 -12.98 10.16 6.24
C SER A 215 -11.60 10.69 5.89
N GLY A 216 -11.55 11.59 4.92
CA GLY A 216 -10.39 12.44 4.68
C GLY A 216 -10.23 13.50 5.78
N GLU A 217 -8.97 13.87 5.98
CA GLU A 217 -8.48 15.02 6.73
C GLU A 217 -9.40 16.25 6.60
N SER A 218 -10.25 16.49 7.61
CA SER A 218 -11.14 17.65 7.63
C SER A 218 -10.52 18.84 8.37
N ASN A 219 -9.55 18.58 9.26
CA ASN A 219 -8.78 19.60 9.96
C ASN A 219 -7.45 19.01 10.46
N ARG A 220 -6.37 19.78 10.33
CA ARG A 220 -5.10 19.51 11.02
C ARG A 220 -5.01 20.37 12.27
N VAL A 221 -4.59 19.81 13.38
CA VAL A 221 -4.42 20.53 14.66
C VAL A 221 -2.93 20.50 15.02
N PRO A 222 -2.30 21.62 15.38
CA PRO A 222 -0.92 21.63 15.86
C PRO A 222 -0.82 20.91 17.21
N LEU A 223 0.33 20.33 17.53
CA LEU A 223 0.55 19.57 18.78
C LEU A 223 0.13 20.34 20.04
N GLU A 224 0.41 21.64 20.07
CA GLU A 224 -0.01 22.57 21.15
C GLU A 224 -1.54 22.68 21.34
N GLY A 225 -2.32 22.40 20.30
CA GLY A 225 -3.78 22.42 20.34
C GLY A 225 -4.38 21.07 20.76
N VAL A 226 -3.55 20.03 20.87
CA VAL A 226 -3.94 18.65 21.18
C VAL A 226 -3.51 18.25 22.59
N VAL A 227 -2.29 18.65 23.00
CA VAL A 227 -1.75 18.41 24.33
C VAL A 227 -1.84 19.71 25.14
N ASP A 228 -2.48 19.65 26.30
CA ASP A 228 -2.57 20.79 27.22
C ASP A 228 -1.22 20.96 27.93
N TYR A 229 -0.28 21.67 27.30
CA TYR A 229 1.00 22.04 27.90
C TYR A 229 1.23 23.54 27.78
N ASP A 230 1.50 24.21 28.91
CA ASP A 230 1.75 25.64 28.95
C ASP A 230 3.24 25.92 28.68
N LYS A 231 3.55 26.36 27.45
CA LYS A 231 4.89 26.79 27.04
C LYS A 231 5.47 27.89 27.94
N LYS A 232 4.63 28.71 28.60
CA LYS A 232 5.08 29.75 29.53
C LYS A 232 5.49 29.20 30.89
N SER A 233 5.08 27.97 31.23
CA SER A 233 5.42 27.35 32.52
C SER A 233 6.82 26.73 32.55
N VAL A 234 7.44 26.50 31.39
CA VAL A 234 8.75 25.84 31.27
C VAL A 234 9.87 26.80 30.84
N GLY A 235 9.51 28.04 30.48
CA GLY A 235 10.47 29.09 30.14
C GLY A 235 10.66 30.07 31.29
N ASP A 236 11.21 29.60 32.41
CA ASP A 236 11.89 30.40 33.44
C ASP A 236 13.06 29.58 34.04
#